data_AF-A0A7J3ZMY2-F1
#
_entry.id   AF-A0A7J3ZMY2-F1
#
_cell.length_a   1.000
_cell.length_b   1.000
_cell.length_c   1.000
_cell.angle_alpha   90.00
_cell.angle_beta   90.00
_cell.angle_gamma   90.00
#
_symmetry.space_group_name_H-M   'P 1'
#
loop_
_entity.id
_entity.type
_entity.pdbx_description
1 polymer ?
#
loop_
_entity_poly.entity_id
_entity_poly.type
_entity_poly.pdbx_seq_one_letter_code
_entity_poly.pdbx_strand_id
1 'polypeptide(L)'
;MPYNWLCGRSHSGTRETIPALLISTLTSSRALGIFNEVMIFFAITAFDVLFMALAFTLITLLQSVGDTKRPSIINMISVLINIALDPFFVLGIGPFPRLGVAGAAITDVMGKIISIIGLSYIIKGNYPMLQLKFTGDLSLKWFKIVLSIGLPVLSFGTLNGAAFILYLF
;
A
#
# COMPACT_ATOMS: atom_id res chain seq x y z
N MET A 1 6.64 -40.60 52.74
CA MET A 1 8.11 -40.43 52.54
C MET A 1 8.36 -40.12 51.07
N PRO A 2 9.26 -39.19 50.72
CA PRO A 2 8.84 -37.81 50.64
C PRO A 2 9.35 -36.97 49.42
N TYR A 3 8.69 -35.82 49.23
CA TYR A 3 9.13 -34.54 48.66
C TYR A 3 10.57 -34.40 48.14
N ASN A 4 10.72 -34.14 46.83
CA ASN A 4 11.91 -33.48 46.24
C ASN A 4 11.45 -32.38 45.27
N TRP A 5 10.96 -31.26 45.82
CA TRP A 5 10.52 -30.06 45.07
C TRP A 5 11.40 -28.83 45.29
N LEU A 6 12.58 -28.96 45.91
CA LEU A 6 13.44 -27.81 46.20
C LEU A 6 14.92 -28.17 46.06
N CYS A 7 15.49 -27.94 44.88
CA CYS A 7 16.88 -27.47 44.79
C CYS A 7 17.15 -26.83 43.41
N GLY A 8 17.46 -25.53 43.41
CA GLY A 8 18.33 -24.97 42.37
C GLY A 8 17.73 -24.01 41.36
N ARG A 9 16.81 -23.10 41.73
CA ARG A 9 16.69 -21.82 41.03
C ARG A 9 16.51 -20.69 42.04
N SER A 10 17.63 -20.27 42.62
CA SER A 10 17.74 -18.95 43.22
C SER A 10 18.97 -18.27 42.66
N HIS A 11 18.75 -17.00 42.31
CA HIS A 11 19.71 -15.99 41.81
C HIS A 11 20.05 -16.15 40.32
N SER A 12 19.83 -15.16 39.47
CA SER A 12 19.85 -13.72 39.69
C SER A 12 18.99 -13.02 38.65
N GLY A 13 18.34 -11.93 39.07
CA GLY A 13 17.64 -11.04 38.17
C GLY A 13 18.58 -10.44 37.14
N THR A 14 18.50 -10.93 35.91
CA THR A 14 18.77 -10.09 34.74
C THR A 14 17.44 -9.49 34.36
N ARG A 15 17.19 -8.27 34.86
CA ARG A 15 16.34 -7.33 34.13
C ARG A 15 17.02 -7.14 32.79
N GLU A 16 16.76 -8.02 31.82
CA GLU A 16 17.00 -7.68 30.44
C GLU A 16 16.11 -6.48 30.17
N THR A 17 16.75 -5.31 30.13
CA THR A 17 16.09 -4.07 29.77
C THR A 17 15.39 -4.34 28.43
N ILE A 18 14.13 -3.93 28.28
CA ILE A 18 13.37 -4.00 27.03
C ILE A 18 14.24 -3.71 25.77
N PRO A 19 15.22 -2.78 25.78
CA PRO A 19 16.18 -2.60 24.68
C PRO A 19 17.10 -3.80 24.39
N ALA A 20 17.57 -4.58 25.36
CA ALA A 20 18.44 -5.75 25.14
C ALA A 20 17.70 -6.92 24.48
N LEU A 21 16.42 -7.12 24.83
CA LEU A 21 15.52 -8.07 24.17
C LEU A 21 15.19 -7.67 22.73
N LEU A 22 15.01 -6.36 22.48
CA LEU A 22 14.85 -5.79 21.13
C LEU A 22 16.12 -5.99 20.30
N ILE A 23 17.30 -5.75 20.86
CA ILE A 23 18.57 -5.93 20.15
C ILE A 23 18.80 -7.42 19.85
N SER A 24 18.50 -8.34 20.76
CA SER A 24 18.68 -9.78 20.51
C SER A 24 17.66 -10.36 19.51
N THR A 25 16.44 -9.81 19.42
CA THR A 25 15.48 -10.16 18.35
C THR A 25 15.85 -9.55 17.00
N LEU A 26 16.33 -8.30 16.97
CA LEU A 26 16.79 -7.64 15.74
C LEU A 26 18.08 -8.26 15.16
N THR A 27 18.92 -8.86 16.00
CA THR A 27 20.20 -9.49 15.59
C THR A 27 20.07 -11.01 15.39
N SER A 28 18.88 -11.59 15.58
CA SER A 28 18.63 -12.99 15.27
C SER A 28 18.68 -13.19 13.75
N SER A 29 19.34 -14.25 13.27
CA SER A 29 19.46 -14.58 11.83
C SER A 29 18.12 -14.65 11.09
N ARG A 30 17.00 -14.81 11.81
CA ARG A 30 15.62 -14.75 11.27
C ARG A 30 15.17 -13.32 10.94
N ALA A 31 15.64 -12.31 11.66
CA ALA A 31 15.28 -10.91 11.44
C ALA A 31 15.89 -10.36 10.13
N LEU A 32 17.12 -10.76 9.80
CA LEU A 32 17.77 -10.41 8.53
C LEU A 32 17.03 -10.98 7.31
N GLY A 33 16.48 -12.20 7.41
CA GLY A 33 15.67 -12.80 6.35
C GLY A 33 14.36 -12.05 6.10
N ILE A 34 13.64 -11.70 7.16
CA ILE A 34 12.37 -10.95 7.05
C ILE A 34 12.62 -9.51 6.58
N PHE A 35 13.71 -8.89 7.05
CA PHE A 35 14.05 -7.52 6.65
C PHE A 35 14.26 -7.41 5.14
N ASN A 36 14.96 -8.36 4.52
CA ASN A 36 15.17 -8.34 3.07
C ASN A 36 13.86 -8.48 2.27
N GLU A 37 12.97 -9.39 2.69
CA GLU A 37 11.64 -9.57 2.08
C GLU A 37 10.79 -8.29 2.17
N VAL A 38 10.80 -7.65 3.34
CA VAL A 38 10.07 -6.40 3.58
C VAL A 38 10.67 -5.26 2.75
N MET A 39 12.00 -5.16 2.66
CA MET A 39 12.66 -4.15 1.83
C MET A 39 12.32 -4.30 0.35
N ILE A 40 12.26 -5.53 -0.17
CA ILE A 40 11.83 -5.81 -1.55
C ILE A 40 10.38 -5.39 -1.75
N PHE A 41 9.49 -5.73 -0.81
CA PHE A 41 8.09 -5.29 -0.85
C PHE A 41 7.99 -3.76 -0.90
N PHE A 42 8.68 -3.05 -0.01
CA PHE A 42 8.66 -1.58 0.01
C PHE A 42 9.24 -0.98 -1.27
N ALA A 43 10.27 -1.58 -1.86
CA ALA A 43 10.84 -1.11 -3.12
C ALA A 43 9.83 -1.21 -4.26
N ILE A 44 9.11 -2.34 -4.36
CA ILE A 44 8.06 -2.53 -5.38
C ILE A 44 6.89 -1.57 -5.12
N THR A 45 6.44 -1.48 -3.88
CA THR A 45 5.34 -0.59 -3.49
C THR A 45 5.69 0.89 -3.68
N ALA A 46 6.96 1.30 -3.53
CA ALA A 46 7.37 2.66 -3.83
C ALA A 46 7.21 3.01 -5.32
N PHE A 47 7.50 2.06 -6.21
CA PHE A 47 7.25 2.22 -7.65
C PHE A 47 5.75 2.25 -7.97
N ASP A 48 4.97 1.45 -7.27
CA ASP A 48 3.51 1.38 -7.38
C ASP A 48 2.80 2.72 -7.11
N VAL A 49 3.34 3.57 -6.22
CA VAL A 49 2.76 4.88 -5.87
C VAL A 49 2.47 5.75 -7.10
N LEU A 50 3.31 5.67 -8.14
CA LEU A 50 3.08 6.41 -9.39
C LEU A 50 1.82 5.93 -10.12
N PHE A 51 1.61 4.62 -10.20
CA PHE A 51 0.42 4.03 -10.80
C PHE A 51 -0.81 4.31 -9.95
N MET A 52 -0.68 4.21 -8.62
CA MET A 52 -1.74 4.58 -7.71
C MET A 52 -2.19 6.02 -7.93
N ALA A 53 -1.27 6.98 -7.95
CA ALA A 53 -1.59 8.39 -8.19
C ALA A 53 -2.29 8.61 -9.53
N LEU A 54 -1.84 7.94 -10.60
CA LEU A 54 -2.48 7.99 -11.92
C LEU A 54 -3.90 7.41 -11.90
N ALA A 55 -4.07 6.21 -11.35
CA ALA A 55 -5.37 5.55 -11.25
C ALA A 55 -6.37 6.41 -10.47
N PHE A 56 -5.99 6.91 -9.29
CA PHE A 56 -6.81 7.81 -8.49
C PHE A 56 -7.16 9.10 -9.21
N THR A 57 -6.22 9.67 -9.97
CA THR A 57 -6.47 10.87 -10.79
C THR A 57 -7.55 10.60 -11.84
N LEU A 58 -7.46 9.49 -12.58
CA LEU A 58 -8.45 9.12 -13.60
C LEU A 58 -9.83 8.82 -12.98
N ILE A 59 -9.87 8.14 -11.83
CA ILE A 59 -11.10 7.89 -11.08
C ILE A 59 -11.74 9.21 -10.63
N THR A 60 -10.95 10.12 -10.06
CA THR A 60 -11.43 11.43 -9.58
C THR A 60 -11.89 12.31 -10.74
N LEU A 61 -11.22 12.23 -11.89
CA LEU A 61 -11.58 12.95 -13.11
C LEU A 61 -12.93 12.51 -13.68
N LEU A 62 -13.22 11.20 -13.71
CA LEU A 62 -14.55 10.72 -14.13
C LEU A 62 -15.65 11.10 -13.11
N GLN A 63 -15.34 11.02 -11.82
CA GLN A 63 -16.26 11.46 -10.77
C GLN A 63 -16.55 12.95 -10.82
N SER A 64 -15.57 13.79 -11.18
CA SER A 64 -15.74 15.25 -11.26
C SER A 64 -16.62 15.70 -12.43
N VAL A 65 -16.69 14.91 -13.52
CA VAL A 65 -17.65 15.13 -14.62
C VAL A 65 -19.03 14.51 -14.36
N GLY A 66 -19.23 13.92 -13.19
CA GLY A 66 -20.51 13.33 -12.77
C GLY A 66 -20.69 11.85 -13.12
N ASP A 67 -19.69 11.17 -13.70
CA ASP A 67 -19.72 9.71 -13.90
C ASP A 67 -19.00 8.99 -12.78
N THR A 68 -19.75 8.61 -11.75
CA THR A 68 -19.24 7.86 -10.60
C THR A 68 -19.38 6.35 -10.77
N LYS A 69 -20.30 5.89 -11.61
CA LYS A 69 -20.64 4.46 -11.74
C LYS A 69 -19.55 3.70 -12.49
N ARG A 70 -19.13 4.20 -13.66
CA ARG A 70 -18.12 3.52 -14.48
C ARG A 70 -16.76 3.39 -13.79
N PRO A 71 -16.17 4.45 -13.19
CA PRO A 71 -14.89 4.29 -12.51
C PRO A 71 -14.98 3.38 -11.28
N SER A 72 -16.11 3.39 -10.56
CA SER A 72 -16.32 2.50 -9.41
C SER A 72 -16.35 1.02 -9.82
N ILE A 73 -17.03 0.69 -10.93
CA ILE A 73 -17.07 -0.68 -11.47
C ILE A 73 -15.67 -1.16 -11.89
N ILE A 74 -14.91 -0.34 -12.62
CA ILE A 74 -13.53 -0.72 -13.01
C ILE A 74 -12.65 -0.92 -11.77
N ASN A 75 -12.74 -0.01 -10.80
CA ASN A 75 -11.97 -0.13 -9.58
C ASN A 75 -12.31 -1.43 -8.82
N MET A 76 -13.60 -1.77 -8.74
CA MET A 76 -14.05 -3.02 -8.14
C MET A 76 -13.51 -4.25 -8.88
N ILE A 77 -13.57 -4.27 -10.22
CA ILE A 77 -13.00 -5.35 -11.03
C ILE A 77 -11.50 -5.48 -10.78
N SER A 78 -10.79 -4.35 -10.71
CA SER A 78 -9.33 -4.33 -10.48
C SER A 78 -8.96 -4.92 -9.12
N VAL A 79 -9.71 -4.56 -8.07
CA VAL A 79 -9.54 -5.14 -6.72
C VAL A 79 -9.86 -6.63 -6.70
N LEU A 80 -10.92 -7.07 -7.39
CA LEU A 80 -11.27 -8.49 -7.49
C LEU A 80 -10.19 -9.30 -8.19
N ILE A 81 -9.59 -8.75 -9.26
CA ILE A 81 -8.47 -9.38 -9.95
C ILE A 81 -7.26 -9.47 -9.01
N ASN A 82 -6.97 -8.43 -8.22
CA ASN A 82 -5.87 -8.48 -7.25
C ASN A 82 -6.08 -9.58 -6.21
N ILE A 83 -7.24 -9.60 -5.56
CA ILE A 83 -7.59 -10.62 -4.57
C ILE A 83 -7.50 -12.03 -5.16
N ALA A 84 -7.91 -12.19 -6.42
CA ALA A 84 -7.82 -13.47 -7.10
C ALA A 84 -6.38 -13.87 -7.40
N LEU A 85 -5.51 -12.93 -7.82
CA LEU A 85 -4.12 -13.17 -8.21
C LEU A 85 -3.17 -13.31 -7.03
N ASP A 86 -3.45 -12.65 -5.90
CA ASP A 86 -2.63 -12.71 -4.68
C ASP A 86 -2.28 -14.12 -4.23
N PRO A 87 -3.22 -15.07 -4.05
CA PRO A 87 -2.87 -16.43 -3.65
C PRO A 87 -2.00 -17.14 -4.70
N PHE A 88 -2.12 -16.83 -5.99
CA PHE A 88 -1.27 -17.44 -7.02
C PHE A 88 0.18 -16.97 -6.90
N PHE A 89 0.42 -15.66 -6.73
CA PHE A 89 1.77 -15.10 -6.63
C PHE A 89 2.41 -15.31 -5.24
N VAL A 90 1.63 -15.21 -4.17
CA VAL A 90 2.12 -15.35 -2.79
C VAL A 90 2.43 -16.82 -2.47
N LEU A 91 1.52 -17.74 -2.79
CA LEU A 91 1.68 -19.16 -2.49
C LEU A 91 2.42 -19.92 -3.60
N GLY A 92 2.52 -19.37 -4.81
CA GLY A 92 3.14 -20.04 -5.96
C GLY A 92 2.26 -21.16 -6.51
N ILE A 93 0.95 -20.94 -6.60
CA ILE A 93 0.01 -21.93 -7.13
C ILE A 93 0.03 -21.87 -8.66
N GLY A 94 0.23 -23.02 -9.33
CA GLY A 94 0.33 -23.11 -10.79
C GLY A 94 1.77 -23.06 -11.31
N PRO A 95 2.06 -22.46 -12.49
CA PRO A 95 3.42 -22.39 -13.06
C PRO A 95 4.31 -21.31 -12.41
N PHE A 96 3.80 -20.57 -11.43
CA PHE A 96 4.48 -19.42 -10.85
C PHE A 96 5.35 -19.81 -9.64
N PRO A 97 6.56 -19.26 -9.53
CA PRO A 97 7.40 -19.46 -8.34
C PRO A 97 6.76 -18.80 -7.11
N ARG A 98 7.04 -19.35 -5.93
CA ARG A 98 6.57 -18.78 -4.66
C ARG A 98 7.34 -17.50 -4.35
N LEU A 99 6.71 -16.35 -4.59
CA LEU A 99 7.31 -15.01 -4.42
C LEU A 99 7.02 -14.39 -3.04
N GLY A 100 6.19 -15.03 -2.22
CA GLY A 100 5.90 -14.57 -0.86
C GLY A 100 5.35 -13.14 -0.83
N VAL A 101 5.95 -12.28 -0.01
CA VAL A 101 5.51 -10.89 0.19
C VAL A 101 5.72 -10.04 -1.07
N ALA A 102 6.79 -10.30 -1.83
CA ALA A 102 7.03 -9.62 -3.09
C ALA A 102 5.93 -9.88 -4.13
N GLY A 103 5.31 -11.07 -4.09
CA GLY A 103 4.18 -11.44 -4.95
C GLY A 103 2.97 -10.54 -4.74
N ALA A 104 2.65 -10.17 -3.49
CA ALA A 104 1.54 -9.28 -3.18
C ALA A 104 1.73 -7.88 -3.78
N ALA A 105 2.95 -7.33 -3.68
CA ALA A 105 3.25 -6.01 -4.27
C ALA A 105 3.14 -6.01 -5.80
N ILE A 106 3.54 -7.10 -6.47
CA ILE A 106 3.44 -7.23 -7.93
C ILE A 106 1.97 -7.28 -8.36
N THR A 107 1.14 -8.06 -7.68
CA THR A 107 -0.29 -8.12 -7.96
C THR A 107 -0.94 -6.75 -7.83
N ASP A 108 -0.59 -6.00 -6.78
CA ASP A 108 -1.09 -4.64 -6.57
C ASP A 108 -0.81 -3.71 -7.77
N VAL A 109 0.43 -3.74 -8.26
CA VAL A 109 0.84 -2.99 -9.46
C VAL A 109 0.00 -3.41 -10.68
N MET A 110 -0.18 -4.72 -10.87
CA MET A 110 -0.98 -5.26 -11.98
C MET A 110 -2.43 -4.77 -11.93
N GLY A 111 -3.07 -4.79 -10.76
CA GLY A 111 -4.43 -4.26 -10.61
C GLY A 111 -4.55 -2.79 -10.96
N LYS A 112 -3.60 -1.96 -10.54
CA LYS A 112 -3.59 -0.53 -10.88
C LYS A 112 -3.37 -0.32 -12.37
N ILE A 113 -2.52 -1.10 -13.02
CA ILE A 113 -2.35 -1.06 -14.48
C ILE A 113 -3.67 -1.40 -15.19
N ILE A 114 -4.36 -2.46 -14.76
CA ILE A 114 -5.67 -2.84 -15.32
C ILE A 114 -6.69 -1.72 -15.13
N SER A 115 -6.73 -1.12 -13.95
CA SER A 115 -7.60 0.02 -13.64
C SER A 115 -7.32 1.21 -14.57
N ILE A 116 -6.04 1.59 -14.73
CA ILE A 116 -5.62 2.69 -15.59
C ILE A 116 -6.01 2.43 -17.05
N ILE A 117 -5.78 1.22 -17.55
CA ILE A 117 -6.13 0.83 -18.93
C ILE A 117 -7.65 0.91 -19.11
N GLY A 118 -8.42 0.33 -18.20
CA GLY A 118 -9.88 0.34 -18.24
C GLY A 118 -10.45 1.76 -18.21
N LEU A 119 -9.95 2.60 -17.30
CA LEU A 119 -10.40 4.00 -17.17
C LEU A 119 -10.00 4.82 -18.39
N SER A 120 -8.79 4.64 -18.91
CA SER A 120 -8.32 5.32 -20.11
C SER A 120 -9.15 4.95 -21.34
N TYR A 121 -9.57 3.70 -21.45
CA TYR A 121 -10.46 3.24 -22.51
C TYR A 121 -11.83 3.91 -22.44
N ILE A 122 -12.44 3.98 -21.24
CA ILE A 122 -13.72 4.66 -21.03
C ILE A 122 -13.62 6.16 -21.34
N ILE A 123 -12.56 6.83 -20.89
CA ILE A 123 -12.37 8.26 -21.14
C ILE A 123 -12.29 8.53 -22.65
N LYS A 124 -11.50 7.74 -23.38
CA LYS A 124 -11.37 7.88 -24.85
C LYS A 124 -12.69 7.63 -25.60
N GLY A 125 -13.49 6.65 -25.16
CA GLY A 125 -14.73 6.27 -25.85
C GLY A 125 -15.92 7.17 -25.53
N ASN A 126 -16.09 7.56 -24.25
CA ASN A 126 -17.29 8.23 -23.77
C ASN A 126 -17.11 9.73 -23.54
N TYR A 127 -15.87 10.22 -23.44
CA TYR A 127 -15.56 11.61 -23.09
C TYR A 127 -14.52 12.21 -24.04
N PRO A 128 -14.80 12.35 -25.34
CA PRO A 128 -13.85 12.91 -26.31
C PRO A 128 -13.42 14.37 -26.01
N MET A 129 -14.20 15.08 -25.20
CA MET A 129 -13.88 16.42 -24.68
C MET A 129 -12.78 16.41 -23.61
N LEU A 130 -12.56 15.29 -22.92
CA LEU A 130 -11.49 15.10 -21.95
C LEU A 130 -10.21 14.69 -22.69
N GLN A 131 -9.56 15.67 -23.31
CA GLN A 131 -8.25 15.47 -23.93
C GLN A 131 -7.17 15.44 -22.84
N LEU A 132 -6.68 14.24 -22.52
CA LEU A 132 -5.49 14.06 -21.69
C LEU A 132 -4.27 14.62 -22.43
N LYS A 133 -4.00 15.91 -22.25
CA LYS A 133 -2.79 16.56 -22.76
C LYS A 133 -1.76 16.66 -21.65
N PHE A 134 -0.52 16.36 -22.00
CA PHE A 134 0.60 16.61 -21.12
C PHE A 134 0.86 18.13 -21.09
N THR A 135 0.51 18.78 -19.98
CA THR A 135 0.83 20.20 -19.77
C THR A 135 2.31 20.32 -19.41
N GLY A 136 3.11 20.92 -20.29
CA GLY A 136 4.54 21.17 -20.07
C GLY A 136 4.86 22.48 -19.35
N ASP A 137 3.85 23.26 -18.96
CA ASP A 137 4.05 24.51 -18.22
C ASP A 137 4.20 24.21 -16.72
N LEU A 138 5.45 23.96 -16.29
CA LEU A 138 5.83 23.83 -14.88
C LEU A 138 6.14 25.19 -14.24
N SER A 139 5.39 26.25 -14.59
CA SER A 139 5.57 27.54 -13.92
C SER A 139 5.30 27.44 -12.41
N LEU A 140 6.05 28.21 -11.62
CA LEU A 140 5.88 28.30 -10.16
C LEU A 140 4.45 28.72 -9.76
N LYS A 141 3.76 29.45 -10.64
CA LYS A 141 2.36 29.83 -10.49
C LYS A 141 1.44 28.61 -10.56
N TRP A 142 1.64 27.72 -11.53
CA TRP A 142 0.86 26.48 -11.67
C TRP A 142 1.07 25.56 -10.45
N PHE A 143 2.32 25.40 -10.02
CA PHE A 143 2.64 24.61 -8.82
C PHE A 143 1.97 25.17 -7.56
N LYS A 144 2.01 26.49 -7.33
CA LYS A 144 1.31 27.13 -6.20
C LYS A 144 -0.20 26.93 -6.24
N ILE A 145 -0.82 26.97 -7.42
CA ILE A 145 -2.26 26.73 -7.58
C ILE A 145 -2.59 25.28 -7.22
N VAL A 146 -1.87 24.31 -7.76
CA VAL A 146 -2.09 22.88 -7.45
C VAL A 146 -1.87 22.59 -5.97
N LEU A 147 -0.80 23.15 -5.39
CA LEU A 147 -0.52 22.99 -3.96
C LEU A 147 -1.62 23.63 -3.10
N SER A 148 -2.12 24.82 -3.46
CA SER A 148 -3.19 25.50 -2.72
C SER A 148 -4.52 24.72 -2.76
N ILE A 149 -4.81 24.03 -3.87
CA ILE A 149 -6.01 23.18 -3.99
C ILE A 149 -5.81 21.85 -3.26
N GLY A 150 -4.60 21.27 -3.33
CA GLY A 150 -4.28 19.99 -2.70
C GLY A 150 -4.14 20.05 -1.17
N LEU A 151 -3.50 21.09 -0.63
CA LEU A 151 -3.26 21.27 0.81
C LEU A 151 -4.51 21.13 1.70
N PRO A 152 -5.67 21.76 1.40
CA PRO A 152 -6.86 21.59 2.21
C PRO A 152 -7.38 20.15 2.18
N VAL A 153 -7.31 19.47 1.02
CA VAL A 153 -7.75 18.07 0.88
C VAL A 153 -6.86 17.13 1.71
N LEU A 154 -5.54 17.33 1.65
CA LEU A 154 -4.58 16.56 2.44
C LEU A 154 -4.76 16.78 3.95
N SER A 155 -4.96 18.03 4.34
CA SER A 155 -5.24 18.41 5.73
C SER A 155 -6.51 17.72 6.23
N PHE A 156 -7.58 17.77 5.45
CA PHE A 156 -8.84 17.12 5.78
C PHE A 156 -8.69 15.60 5.93
N GLY A 157 -8.00 14.93 5.01
CA GLY A 157 -7.76 13.49 5.07
C GLY A 157 -6.95 13.07 6.30
N THR A 158 -5.91 13.84 6.64
CA THR A 158 -5.04 13.56 7.79
C THR A 158 -5.77 13.77 9.11
N LEU A 159 -6.55 14.85 9.21
CA LEU A 159 -7.37 15.14 10.39
C LEU A 159 -8.40 14.04 10.63
N ASN A 160 -9.04 13.54 9.57
CA ASN A 160 -10.01 12.46 9.69
C ASN A 160 -9.36 11.17 10.22
N GLY A 161 -8.19 10.80 9.71
CA GLY A 161 -7.44 9.64 10.20
C GLY A 161 -7.02 9.78 11.67
N ALA A 162 -6.49 10.94 12.05
CA ALA A 162 -6.10 11.22 13.43
C ALA A 162 -7.31 11.20 14.39
N ALA A 163 -8.45 11.78 13.96
CA ALA A 163 -9.68 11.80 14.75
C ALA A 163 -10.20 10.38 15.02
N PHE A 164 -10.17 9.48 14.02
CA PHE A 164 -10.59 8.10 14.20
C PHE A 164 -9.73 7.36 15.24
N ILE A 165 -8.40 7.57 15.20
CA ILE A 165 -7.49 6.98 16.18
C ILE A 165 -7.79 7.51 17.59
N LEU A 166 -7.96 8.83 17.74
CA LEU A 166 -8.26 9.45 19.03
C LEU A 166 -9.62 9.02 19.59
N TYR A 167 -10.62 8.75 18.74
CA TYR A 167 -11.94 8.30 19.15
C TYR A 167 -11.95 6.83 19.63
N LEU A 168 -10.97 6.04 19.19
CA LEU A 168 -10.86 4.61 19.51
C LEU A 168 -10.16 4.35 20.86
N PHE A 169 -9.56 5.36 21.48
CA PHE A 169 -8.94 5.31 22.81
C PHE A 169 -9.82 6.02 23.85
#